data_AF-G4Z1A8-F1
#
_entry.id   AF-G4Z1A8-F1
#
_cell.length_a   1.000
_cell.length_b   1.000
_cell.length_c   1.000
_cell.angle_alpha   90.00
_cell.angle_beta   90.00
_cell.angle_gamma   90.00
#
_symmetry.space_group_name_H-M   'P 1'
#
loop_
_entity.id
_entity.type
_entity.pdbx_description
1 polymer ?
#
loop_
_entity_poly.entity_id
_entity_poly.type
_entity_poly.pdbx_seq_one_letter_code
_entity_poly.pdbx_strand_id
1 'polypeptide(L)'
;DPPRFFSSDHDAPQWQKPLALAVYNPVTWQGVVKPSLHTFLQQRKHLMVPVILIAPHGDESWPRAAWGYPLGKHAAWLRKQWREGTISPNKRVELDAMGFAWDFLQCKWDRFILPSLRTFYDLNGHTNVPMMFRVPRSSDWPEHMWDQPLGSYVRGMRYDGGFAKQVRADQVELERLEFSSGLALSGRKRREKRILPALEAFRRLNGHCRVPQRYAVPSDKNWPRLSWDLNLGSVASKIRQGAWF
;
A
#
# COMPACT_ATOMS: atom_id res chain seq x y z
N ASP A 1 18.22 -53.03 -17.38
CA ASP A 1 17.30 -52.61 -16.30
C ASP A 1 18.04 -51.92 -15.17
N PRO A 2 17.83 -50.63 -14.92
CA PRO A 2 18.31 -49.99 -13.70
C PRO A 2 17.32 -50.22 -12.54
N PRO A 3 17.79 -50.23 -11.28
CA PRO A 3 16.98 -50.66 -10.15
C PRO A 3 15.97 -49.58 -9.75
N ARG A 4 14.74 -50.04 -9.45
CA ARG A 4 13.66 -49.23 -8.89
C ARG A 4 14.01 -48.87 -7.45
N PHE A 5 14.35 -47.60 -7.20
CA PHE A 5 14.32 -47.05 -5.85
C PHE A 5 12.86 -46.90 -5.42
N PHE A 6 12.42 -47.76 -4.49
CA PHE A 6 11.23 -47.50 -3.69
C PHE A 6 11.57 -46.36 -2.73
N SER A 7 11.22 -45.12 -3.09
CA SER A 7 11.18 -44.02 -2.14
C SER A 7 9.96 -44.22 -1.27
N SER A 8 10.18 -44.46 0.03
CA SER A 8 9.11 -44.55 1.03
C SER A 8 8.40 -43.20 1.13
N ASP A 9 7.11 -43.16 0.82
CA ASP A 9 6.23 -41.98 0.93
C ASP A 9 5.96 -41.55 2.40
N HIS A 10 6.78 -41.97 3.37
CA HIS A 10 6.58 -41.67 4.79
C HIS A 10 7.22 -40.37 5.29
N ASP A 11 8.09 -39.73 4.49
CA ASP A 11 8.77 -38.48 4.86
C ASP A 11 8.11 -37.22 4.30
N ALA A 12 6.97 -37.36 3.62
CA ALA A 12 6.27 -36.21 3.05
C ALA A 12 5.59 -35.38 4.17
N PRO A 13 5.86 -34.06 4.28
CA PRO A 13 5.27 -33.23 5.32
C PRO A 13 3.74 -33.32 5.33
N GLN A 14 3.16 -33.57 6.50
CA GLN A 14 1.73 -33.88 6.68
C GLN A 14 0.74 -32.81 6.15
N TRP A 15 1.22 -31.62 5.76
CA TRP A 15 0.44 -30.56 5.13
C TRP A 15 0.15 -30.80 3.64
N GLN A 16 0.66 -31.87 3.03
CA GLN A 16 0.22 -32.34 1.70
C GLN A 16 -1.21 -32.91 1.70
N LYS A 17 -1.81 -33.13 2.87
CA LYS A 17 -3.27 -33.32 3.02
C LYS A 17 -4.00 -32.00 2.74
N PRO A 18 -5.30 -32.00 2.37
CA PRO A 18 -6.04 -30.76 2.11
C PRO A 18 -5.79 -29.74 3.23
N LEU A 19 -5.46 -28.49 2.88
CA LEU A 19 -5.16 -27.40 3.83
C LEU A 19 -6.14 -27.35 5.02
N ALA A 20 -7.41 -27.70 4.77
CA ALA A 20 -8.46 -27.83 5.77
C ALA A 20 -8.07 -28.71 6.98
N LEU A 21 -7.35 -29.82 6.79
CA LEU A 21 -6.93 -30.72 7.87
C LEU A 21 -5.69 -30.22 8.63
N ALA A 22 -4.78 -29.54 7.94
CA ALA A 22 -3.55 -29.01 8.55
C ALA A 22 -3.82 -27.81 9.48
N VAL A 23 -4.91 -27.08 9.24
CA VAL A 23 -5.27 -25.82 9.91
C VAL A 23 -5.85 -26.00 11.31
N TYR A 24 -6.56 -27.12 11.57
CA TYR A 24 -7.10 -27.45 12.89
C TYR A 24 -6.11 -28.19 13.79
N ASN A 25 -4.96 -28.62 13.26
CA ASN A 25 -3.96 -29.35 14.02
C ASN A 25 -3.14 -28.38 14.91
N PRO A 26 -3.20 -28.49 16.26
CA PRO A 26 -2.41 -27.65 17.17
C PRO A 26 -0.89 -27.78 16.94
N VAL A 27 -0.45 -28.94 16.47
CA VAL A 27 0.97 -29.20 16.13
C VAL A 27 1.41 -28.32 14.95
N THR A 28 0.55 -28.13 13.94
CA THR A 28 0.84 -27.24 12.82
C THR A 28 0.95 -25.78 13.27
N TRP A 29 0.13 -25.35 14.23
CA TRP A 29 0.20 -23.98 14.76
C TRP A 29 1.57 -23.70 15.40
N GLN A 30 1.97 -24.55 16.35
CA GLN A 30 3.20 -24.34 17.12
C GLN A 30 4.47 -24.65 16.31
N GLY A 31 4.47 -25.69 15.49
CA GLY A 31 5.66 -26.15 14.77
C GLY A 31 5.89 -25.46 13.42
N VAL A 32 4.84 -24.94 12.78
CA VAL A 32 4.92 -24.42 11.41
C VAL A 32 4.48 -22.98 11.34
N VAL A 33 3.23 -22.68 11.69
CA VAL A 33 2.62 -21.38 11.39
C VAL A 33 3.23 -20.27 12.23
N LYS A 34 3.24 -20.40 13.55
CA LYS A 34 3.73 -19.35 14.46
C LYS A 34 5.22 -19.04 14.24
N PRO A 35 6.14 -20.01 14.15
CA PRO A 35 7.55 -19.74 13.84
C PRO A 35 7.75 -19.09 12.46
N SER A 36 6.94 -19.48 11.47
CA SER A 36 6.96 -18.86 10.14
C SER A 36 6.48 -17.41 10.15
N LEU A 37 5.47 -17.09 10.96
CA LEU A 37 5.03 -15.71 11.16
C LEU A 37 6.12 -14.87 11.85
N HIS A 38 6.81 -15.41 12.85
CA HIS A 38 7.95 -14.73 13.47
C HIS A 38 9.07 -14.46 12.45
N THR A 39 9.41 -15.45 11.63
CA THR A 39 10.40 -15.30 10.54
C THR A 39 9.99 -14.19 9.58
N PHE A 40 8.75 -14.22 9.11
CA PHE A 40 8.22 -13.18 8.22
C PHE A 40 8.24 -11.81 8.87
N LEU A 41 7.87 -11.71 10.16
CA LEU A 41 7.91 -10.47 10.93
C LEU A 41 9.33 -9.93 11.07
N GLN A 42 10.32 -10.79 11.33
CA GLN A 42 11.73 -10.37 11.42
C GLN A 42 12.26 -9.83 10.09
N GLN A 43 11.88 -10.45 8.97
CA GLN A 43 12.33 -10.05 7.63
C GLN A 43 11.60 -8.81 7.11
N ARG A 44 10.27 -8.76 7.25
CA ARG A 44 9.44 -7.69 6.67
C ARG A 44 9.09 -6.58 7.66
N LYS A 45 9.44 -6.75 8.93
CA LYS A 45 9.10 -5.85 10.04
C LYS A 45 7.60 -5.58 10.17
N HIS A 46 6.75 -6.43 9.60
CA HIS A 46 5.30 -6.35 9.70
C HIS A 46 4.65 -7.71 9.38
N LEU A 47 3.40 -7.92 9.78
CA LEU A 47 2.64 -9.16 9.51
C LEU A 47 1.56 -9.02 8.42
N MET A 48 1.79 -8.15 7.44
CA MET A 48 0.99 -8.11 6.21
C MET A 48 1.37 -9.26 5.25
N VAL A 49 1.11 -10.50 5.67
CA VAL A 49 1.44 -11.72 4.92
C VAL A 49 0.65 -11.79 3.60
N PRO A 50 1.30 -11.76 2.42
CA PRO A 50 0.61 -11.87 1.13
C PRO A 50 0.00 -13.25 0.95
N VAL A 51 -1.16 -13.35 0.28
CA VAL A 51 -1.85 -14.63 0.05
C VAL A 51 -0.99 -15.63 -0.74
N ILE A 52 -0.18 -15.12 -1.67
CA ILE A 52 0.68 -15.94 -2.52
C ILE A 52 1.92 -16.49 -1.79
N LEU A 53 2.18 -16.06 -0.55
CA LEU A 53 3.38 -16.46 0.16
C LEU A 53 3.36 -17.96 0.46
N ILE A 54 4.35 -18.65 -0.09
CA ILE A 54 4.72 -20.00 0.26
C ILE A 54 6.08 -19.91 0.94
N ALA A 55 6.24 -20.56 2.07
CA ALA A 55 7.51 -20.60 2.78
C ALA A 55 8.58 -21.23 1.85
N PRO A 56 9.67 -20.51 1.55
CA PRO A 56 10.66 -20.94 0.58
C PRO A 56 11.32 -22.25 1.00
N HIS A 57 11.57 -23.12 0.03
CA HIS A 57 12.24 -24.39 0.27
C HIS A 57 13.75 -24.17 0.33
N GLY A 58 14.42 -24.78 1.31
CA GLY A 58 15.88 -24.68 1.47
C GLY A 58 16.39 -23.38 2.08
N ASP A 59 15.49 -22.45 2.41
CA ASP A 59 15.85 -21.21 3.11
C ASP A 59 15.89 -21.48 4.62
N GLU A 60 17.10 -21.46 5.19
CA GLU A 60 17.35 -21.76 6.61
C GLU A 60 16.78 -20.70 7.55
N SER A 61 16.43 -19.51 7.04
CA SER A 61 15.73 -18.52 7.86
C SER A 61 14.31 -18.97 8.21
N TRP A 62 13.73 -19.88 7.42
CA TRP A 62 12.42 -20.46 7.68
C TRP A 62 12.54 -21.79 8.40
N PRO A 63 11.60 -22.13 9.31
CA PRO A 63 11.56 -23.44 9.94
C PRO A 63 11.50 -24.53 8.87
N ARG A 64 12.34 -25.57 8.99
CA ARG A 64 12.36 -26.68 8.01
C ARG A 64 10.98 -27.34 7.84
N ALA A 65 10.22 -27.46 8.93
CA ALA A 65 8.86 -27.98 8.91
C ALA A 65 7.88 -27.11 8.10
N ALA A 66 8.22 -25.85 7.87
CA ALA A 66 7.43 -24.91 7.11
C ALA A 66 7.80 -24.85 5.63
N TRP A 67 8.89 -25.45 5.17
CA TRP A 67 9.27 -25.38 3.75
C TRP A 67 8.16 -25.91 2.84
N GLY A 68 7.77 -25.11 1.83
CA GLY A 68 6.64 -25.40 0.95
C GLY A 68 5.25 -25.12 1.55
N TYR A 69 5.18 -24.71 2.81
CA TYR A 69 3.92 -24.42 3.48
C TYR A 69 3.27 -23.14 2.92
N PRO A 70 1.98 -23.19 2.53
CA PRO A 70 1.26 -22.04 2.00
C PRO A 70 0.82 -21.07 3.13
N LEU A 71 1.80 -20.43 3.77
CA LEU A 71 1.60 -19.49 4.89
C LEU A 71 0.63 -18.36 4.54
N GLY A 72 0.69 -17.85 3.31
CA GLY A 72 -0.18 -16.80 2.81
C GLY A 72 -1.66 -17.19 2.80
N LYS A 73 -1.97 -18.42 2.35
CA LYS A 73 -3.33 -18.97 2.40
C LYS A 73 -3.79 -19.17 3.85
N HIS A 74 -2.90 -19.62 4.73
CA HIS A 74 -3.20 -19.73 6.16
C HIS A 74 -3.52 -18.35 6.78
N ALA A 75 -2.72 -17.33 6.49
CA ALA A 75 -2.96 -15.97 6.98
C ALA A 75 -4.28 -15.37 6.44
N ALA A 76 -4.63 -15.65 5.18
CA ALA A 76 -5.92 -15.28 4.61
C ALA A 76 -7.09 -15.98 5.34
N TRP A 77 -6.92 -17.26 5.65
CA TRP A 77 -7.88 -18.04 6.44
C TRP A 77 -8.05 -17.48 7.86
N LEU A 78 -6.96 -17.13 8.55
CA LEU A 78 -7.02 -16.47 9.88
C LEU A 78 -7.84 -15.18 9.83
N ARG A 79 -7.62 -14.34 8.80
CA ARG A 79 -8.39 -13.11 8.60
C ARG A 79 -9.87 -13.39 8.35
N LYS A 80 -10.21 -14.47 7.65
CA LYS A 80 -11.61 -14.91 7.47
C LYS A 80 -12.22 -15.27 8.82
N GLN A 81 -11.57 -16.12 9.62
CA GLN A 81 -12.08 -16.53 10.93
C GLN A 81 -12.24 -15.36 11.90
N TRP A 82 -11.32 -14.39 11.87
CA TRP A 82 -11.46 -13.17 12.65
C TRP A 82 -12.72 -12.37 12.28
N ARG A 83 -13.01 -12.19 10.99
CA ARG A 83 -14.24 -11.51 10.54
C ARG A 83 -15.51 -12.26 10.93
N GLU A 84 -15.44 -13.59 10.97
CA GLU A 84 -16.55 -14.46 11.35
C GLU A 84 -16.68 -14.63 12.88
N GLY A 85 -15.73 -14.10 13.66
CA GLY A 85 -15.70 -14.27 15.12
C GLY A 85 -15.38 -15.70 15.58
N THR A 86 -14.89 -16.56 14.69
CA THR A 86 -14.64 -18.00 14.94
C THR A 86 -13.20 -18.32 15.33
N ILE A 87 -12.33 -17.31 15.40
CA ILE A 87 -10.95 -17.51 15.80
C ILE A 87 -10.84 -17.90 17.28
N SER A 88 -10.01 -18.91 17.57
CA SER A 88 -9.70 -19.30 18.95
C SER A 88 -9.11 -18.12 19.75
N PRO A 89 -9.59 -17.87 20.99
CA PRO A 89 -9.09 -16.78 21.84
C PRO A 89 -7.57 -16.82 22.06
N ASN A 90 -6.99 -18.00 22.28
CA ASN A 90 -5.55 -18.14 22.49
C ASN A 90 -4.75 -17.74 21.25
N LYS A 91 -5.18 -18.20 20.06
CA LYS A 91 -4.56 -17.79 18.78
C LYS A 91 -4.71 -16.29 18.54
N ARG A 92 -5.87 -15.72 18.90
CA ARG A 92 -6.14 -14.29 18.78
C ARG A 92 -5.16 -13.47 19.62
N VAL A 93 -4.98 -13.81 20.90
CA VAL A 93 -4.04 -13.14 21.80
C VAL A 93 -2.60 -13.23 21.27
N GLU A 94 -2.17 -14.41 20.84
CA GLU A 94 -0.82 -14.58 20.27
C GLU A 94 -0.61 -13.74 19.01
N LEU A 95 -1.59 -13.71 18.10
CA LEU A 95 -1.52 -12.95 16.86
C LEU A 95 -1.57 -11.44 17.09
N ASP A 96 -2.38 -10.98 18.04
CA ASP A 96 -2.44 -9.57 18.45
C ASP A 96 -1.12 -9.11 19.06
N ALA A 97 -0.52 -9.93 19.93
CA ALA A 97 0.79 -9.65 20.52
C ALA A 97 1.91 -9.52 19.48
N MET A 98 1.81 -10.24 18.36
CA MET A 98 2.74 -10.11 17.23
C MET A 98 2.41 -8.95 16.28
N GLY A 99 1.29 -8.25 16.46
CA GLY A 99 0.83 -7.21 15.55
C GLY A 99 0.33 -7.76 14.21
N PHE A 100 -0.37 -8.89 14.23
CA PHE A 100 -0.91 -9.50 13.02
C PHE A 100 -1.88 -8.54 12.30
N ALA A 101 -1.68 -8.38 10.99
CA ALA A 101 -2.40 -7.38 10.22
C ALA A 101 -3.83 -7.84 9.85
N TRP A 102 -4.77 -7.85 10.79
CA TRP A 102 -6.14 -8.30 10.55
C TRP A 102 -6.83 -7.60 9.38
N ASP A 103 -6.77 -6.26 9.37
CA ASP A 103 -7.19 -5.42 8.26
C ASP A 103 -5.97 -4.98 7.47
N PHE A 104 -5.77 -5.60 6.30
CA PHE A 104 -4.61 -5.32 5.45
C PHE A 104 -4.60 -3.86 4.96
N LEU A 105 -5.77 -3.27 4.70
CA LEU A 105 -5.85 -1.88 4.23
C LEU A 105 -5.55 -0.91 5.36
N GLN A 106 -6.05 -1.17 6.57
CA GLN A 106 -5.74 -0.36 7.73
C GLN A 106 -4.25 -0.42 8.07
N CYS A 107 -3.66 -1.62 8.15
CA CYS A 107 -2.23 -1.75 8.42
C CYS A 107 -1.36 -1.09 7.34
N LYS A 108 -1.79 -1.17 6.07
CA LYS A 108 -1.09 -0.46 4.98
C LYS A 108 -1.15 1.05 5.16
N TRP A 109 -2.32 1.56 5.54
CA TRP A 109 -2.56 2.96 5.77
C TRP A 109 -1.68 3.52 6.89
N ASP A 110 -1.78 2.91 8.07
CA ASP A 110 -1.11 3.37 9.29
C ASP A 110 0.41 3.27 9.18
N ARG A 111 0.91 2.22 8.52
CA ARG A 111 2.34 1.90 8.53
C ARG A 111 3.11 2.54 7.37
N PHE A 112 2.46 2.76 6.24
CA PHE A 112 3.12 3.25 5.04
C PHE A 112 2.49 4.53 4.51
N ILE A 113 1.18 4.53 4.22
CA ILE A 113 0.58 5.61 3.43
C ILE A 113 0.55 6.93 4.18
N LEU A 114 -0.07 6.95 5.37
CA LEU A 114 -0.22 8.19 6.13
C LEU A 114 1.14 8.73 6.62
N PRO A 115 2.08 7.91 7.15
CA PRO A 115 3.42 8.38 7.46
C PRO A 115 4.18 8.89 6.23
N SER A 116 4.09 8.20 5.09
CA SER A 116 4.74 8.67 3.86
C SER A 116 4.15 9.98 3.35
N LEU A 117 2.83 10.20 3.51
CA LEU A 117 2.19 11.48 3.20
C LEU A 117 2.67 12.60 4.10
N ARG A 118 2.86 12.34 5.41
CA ARG A 118 3.44 13.30 6.36
C ARG A 118 4.85 13.70 5.94
N THR A 119 5.73 12.70 5.75
CA THR A 119 7.12 12.95 5.30
C THR A 119 7.14 13.70 3.98
N PHE A 120 6.30 13.33 3.01
CA PHE A 120 6.21 14.05 1.75
C PHE A 120 5.81 15.52 1.95
N TYR A 121 4.82 15.77 2.81
CA TYR A 121 4.37 17.13 3.12
C TYR A 121 5.47 17.93 3.82
N ASP A 122 6.16 17.37 4.80
CA ASP A 122 7.24 18.04 5.53
C ASP A 122 8.39 18.44 4.60
N LEU A 123 8.70 17.60 3.60
CA LEU A 123 9.76 17.86 2.62
C LEU A 123 9.35 18.83 1.50
N ASN A 124 8.07 18.87 1.11
CA ASN A 124 7.63 19.59 -0.09
C ASN A 124 6.70 20.78 0.18
N GLY A 125 6.13 20.86 1.38
CA GLY A 125 5.09 21.80 1.79
C GLY A 125 3.70 21.51 1.20
N HIS A 126 3.47 20.33 0.62
CA HIS A 126 2.19 19.95 0.04
C HIS A 126 2.07 18.43 -0.18
N THR A 127 0.86 17.92 -0.41
CA THR A 127 0.60 16.50 -0.69
C THR A 127 0.31 16.16 -2.16
N ASN A 128 0.77 16.99 -3.10
CA ASN A 128 0.71 16.67 -4.54
C ASN A 128 1.80 15.69 -4.94
N VAL A 129 1.59 14.43 -4.57
CA VAL A 129 2.52 13.36 -4.88
C VAL A 129 2.40 12.98 -6.38
N PRO A 130 3.51 12.97 -7.16
CA PRO A 130 3.49 12.53 -8.55
C PRO A 130 2.99 11.09 -8.67
N MET A 131 2.23 10.74 -9.72
CA MET A 131 1.62 9.41 -9.85
C MET A 131 2.62 8.26 -9.77
N MET A 132 3.80 8.43 -10.37
CA MET A 132 4.85 7.42 -10.41
C MET A 132 5.86 7.54 -9.26
N PHE A 133 5.61 8.46 -8.31
CA PHE A 133 6.51 8.66 -7.17
C PHE A 133 6.58 7.40 -6.31
N ARG A 134 7.82 6.96 -6.10
CA ARG A 134 8.19 5.95 -5.12
C ARG A 134 9.03 6.63 -4.05
N VAL A 135 8.84 6.21 -2.80
CA VAL A 135 9.63 6.70 -1.69
C VAL A 135 11.11 6.41 -1.94
N PRO A 136 11.98 7.44 -1.96
CA PRO A 136 13.41 7.25 -2.22
C PRO A 136 14.10 6.59 -1.03
N ARG A 137 15.21 5.90 -1.29
CA ARG A 137 16.11 5.36 -0.26
C ARG A 137 17.04 6.46 0.24
N SER A 138 16.50 7.42 0.99
CA SER A 138 17.28 8.48 1.63
C SER A 138 17.04 8.52 3.14
N SER A 139 17.93 9.21 3.85
CA SER A 139 17.83 9.43 5.30
C SER A 139 16.57 10.18 5.73
N ASP A 140 15.93 10.91 4.82
CA ASP A 140 14.70 11.64 5.09
C ASP A 140 13.49 10.70 5.26
N TRP A 141 13.62 9.45 4.80
CA TRP A 141 12.56 8.45 4.81
C TRP A 141 12.96 7.24 5.64
N PRO A 142 12.15 6.83 6.63
CA PRO A 142 12.29 5.55 7.28
C PRO A 142 12.42 4.38 6.29
N GLU A 143 13.37 3.49 6.56
CA GLU A 143 13.76 2.38 5.66
C GLU A 143 12.58 1.51 5.24
N HIS A 144 11.65 1.23 6.16
CA HIS A 144 10.50 0.38 5.84
C HIS A 144 9.56 1.00 4.80
N MET A 145 9.61 2.32 4.58
CA MET A 145 8.78 3.00 3.58
C MET A 145 9.43 3.07 2.22
N TRP A 146 10.70 2.72 2.08
CA TRP A 146 11.40 2.78 0.80
C TRP A 146 10.71 1.98 -0.30
N ASP A 147 10.82 2.50 -1.53
CA ASP A 147 10.25 1.96 -2.76
C ASP A 147 8.71 1.86 -2.80
N GLN A 148 8.02 2.25 -1.71
CA GLN A 148 6.56 2.25 -1.65
C GLN A 148 5.99 3.21 -2.70
N PRO A 149 4.99 2.78 -3.50
CA PRO A 149 4.43 3.57 -4.58
C PRO A 149 3.39 4.58 -4.05
N LEU A 150 3.85 5.53 -3.22
CA LEU A 150 3.00 6.55 -2.60
C LEU A 150 2.15 7.31 -3.63
N GLY A 151 2.73 7.61 -4.80
CA GLY A 151 2.02 8.26 -5.91
C GLY A 151 0.78 7.50 -6.38
N SER A 152 0.90 6.17 -6.50
CA SER A 152 -0.21 5.31 -6.89
C SER A 152 -1.31 5.29 -5.81
N TYR A 153 -0.93 5.30 -4.53
CA TYR A 153 -1.89 5.36 -3.43
C TYR A 153 -2.64 6.69 -3.41
N VAL A 154 -1.92 7.81 -3.56
CA VAL A 154 -2.52 9.15 -3.65
C VAL A 154 -3.46 9.29 -4.83
N ARG A 155 -3.09 8.78 -6.00
CA ARG A 155 -4.00 8.74 -7.16
C ARG A 155 -5.28 7.98 -6.81
N GLY A 156 -5.15 6.77 -6.27
CA GLY A 156 -6.29 5.93 -5.91
C GLY A 156 -7.22 6.60 -4.90
N MET A 157 -6.67 7.27 -3.89
CA MET A 157 -7.44 8.06 -2.92
C MET A 157 -8.20 9.23 -3.56
N ARG A 158 -7.60 9.89 -4.55
CA ARG A 158 -8.16 11.09 -5.17
C ARG A 158 -9.24 10.79 -6.20
N TYR A 159 -9.11 9.68 -6.93
CA TYR A 159 -9.92 9.43 -8.13
C TYR A 159 -10.70 8.12 -8.10
N ASP A 160 -10.23 7.11 -7.37
CA ASP A 160 -10.74 5.73 -7.48
C ASP A 160 -11.42 5.25 -6.18
N GLY A 161 -11.61 6.14 -5.19
CA GLY A 161 -12.16 5.78 -3.88
C GLY A 161 -11.25 4.87 -3.05
N GLY A 162 -9.96 4.78 -3.39
CA GLY A 162 -8.99 3.99 -2.65
C GLY A 162 -8.88 4.43 -1.19
N PHE A 163 -8.84 3.47 -0.27
CA PHE A 163 -8.73 3.74 1.18
C PHE A 163 -9.85 4.64 1.73
N ALA A 164 -11.04 4.66 1.12
CA ALA A 164 -12.12 5.57 1.52
C ALA A 164 -12.51 5.49 3.01
N LYS A 165 -12.45 4.30 3.62
CA LYS A 165 -12.68 4.14 5.06
C LYS A 165 -11.62 4.88 5.89
N GLN A 166 -10.35 4.71 5.54
CA GLN A 166 -9.22 5.31 6.23
C GLN A 166 -9.15 6.83 6.00
N VAL A 167 -9.38 7.27 4.76
CA VAL A 167 -9.46 8.70 4.42
C VAL A 167 -10.54 9.40 5.26
N ARG A 168 -11.71 8.77 5.45
CA ARG A 168 -12.75 9.31 6.32
C ARG A 168 -12.35 9.29 7.80
N ALA A 169 -11.72 8.21 8.25
CA ALA A 169 -11.31 8.08 9.65
C ALA A 169 -10.24 9.12 10.05
N ASP A 170 -9.29 9.40 9.16
CA ASP A 170 -8.18 10.34 9.39
C ASP A 170 -8.38 11.70 8.70
N GLN A 171 -9.64 12.10 8.47
CA GLN A 171 -9.97 13.33 7.74
C GLN A 171 -9.31 14.58 8.36
N VAL A 172 -9.27 14.68 9.68
CA VAL A 172 -8.64 15.80 10.41
C VAL A 172 -7.14 15.90 10.12
N GLU A 173 -6.44 14.77 10.13
CA GLU A 173 -5.00 14.76 9.82
C GLU A 173 -4.75 15.06 8.35
N LEU A 174 -5.60 14.54 7.45
CA LEU A 174 -5.52 14.85 6.04
C LEU A 174 -5.78 16.33 5.75
N GLU A 175 -6.67 16.99 6.49
CA GLU A 175 -6.87 18.43 6.42
C GLU A 175 -5.63 19.21 6.89
N ARG A 176 -4.98 18.77 7.98
CA ARG A 176 -3.71 19.35 8.46
C ARG A 176 -2.60 19.26 7.41
N LEU A 177 -2.57 18.16 6.64
CA LEU A 177 -1.61 17.94 5.54
C LEU A 177 -2.04 18.62 4.23
N GLU A 178 -3.09 19.45 4.27
CA GLU A 178 -3.73 20.05 3.10
C GLU A 178 -4.04 19.02 1.98
N PHE A 179 -4.32 17.77 2.38
CA PHE A 179 -4.60 16.68 1.47
C PHE A 179 -5.97 16.85 0.84
N SER A 180 -5.93 17.19 -0.44
CA SER A 180 -7.10 17.22 -1.29
C SER A 180 -7.46 15.83 -1.76
N SER A 181 -8.23 15.10 -0.95
CA SER A 181 -9.00 13.98 -1.48
C SER A 181 -10.04 14.56 -2.46
N GLY A 182 -10.30 13.87 -3.58
CA GLY A 182 -11.34 14.31 -4.53
C GLY A 182 -12.73 14.43 -3.90
N LEU A 183 -12.90 13.88 -2.69
CA LEU A 183 -14.10 13.94 -1.88
C LEU A 183 -14.20 15.20 -1.00
N ALA A 184 -13.08 15.85 -0.64
CA ALA A 184 -13.06 16.95 0.34
C ALA A 184 -12.82 18.35 -0.24
N LEU A 185 -12.28 18.48 -1.47
CA LEU A 185 -12.21 19.78 -2.13
C LEU A 185 -13.41 20.02 -3.02
N SER A 186 -14.27 20.97 -2.62
CA SER A 186 -15.09 21.73 -3.56
C SER A 186 -14.23 22.11 -4.77
N GLY A 187 -14.70 21.81 -5.99
CA GLY A 187 -13.99 22.10 -7.23
C GLY A 187 -13.47 23.55 -7.32
N ARG A 188 -14.09 24.47 -6.57
CA ARG A 188 -13.67 25.85 -6.36
C ARG A 188 -12.29 26.00 -5.73
N LYS A 189 -12.00 25.37 -4.59
CA LYS A 189 -10.69 25.47 -3.92
C LYS A 189 -9.57 24.88 -4.78
N ARG A 190 -9.85 23.78 -5.50
CA ARG A 190 -8.92 23.18 -6.47
C ARG A 190 -8.63 24.15 -7.63
N ARG A 191 -9.66 24.83 -8.14
CA ARG A 191 -9.50 25.82 -9.20
C ARG A 191 -8.65 26.99 -8.76
N GLU A 192 -8.98 27.58 -7.61
CA GLU A 192 -8.32 28.77 -7.06
C GLU A 192 -6.87 28.51 -6.65
N LYS A 193 -6.59 27.41 -5.93
CA LYS A 193 -5.24 27.16 -5.41
C LYS A 193 -4.30 26.45 -6.39
N ARG A 194 -4.82 25.78 -7.42
CA ARG A 194 -4.02 24.88 -8.28
C ARG A 194 -4.12 25.19 -9.76
N ILE A 195 -5.31 25.39 -10.30
CA ILE A 195 -5.49 25.52 -11.76
C ILE A 195 -5.22 26.95 -12.23
N LEU A 196 -5.79 27.97 -11.56
CA LEU A 196 -5.61 29.37 -11.96
C LEU A 196 -4.15 29.82 -11.85
N PRO A 197 -3.41 29.55 -10.74
CA PRO A 197 -2.00 29.93 -10.65
C PRO A 197 -1.13 29.24 -11.72
N ALA A 198 -1.48 28.02 -12.12
CA ALA A 198 -0.78 27.30 -13.19
C ALA A 198 -1.03 27.96 -14.56
N LEU A 199 -2.26 28.37 -14.86
CA LEU A 199 -2.58 29.08 -16.10
C LEU A 199 -1.92 30.47 -16.14
N GLU A 200 -1.86 31.16 -15.02
CA GLU A 200 -1.15 32.44 -14.88
C GLU A 200 0.36 32.28 -15.11
N ALA A 201 0.98 31.27 -14.50
CA ALA A 201 2.39 30.94 -14.73
C ALA A 201 2.65 30.57 -16.19
N PHE A 202 1.79 29.75 -16.81
CA PHE A 202 1.90 29.39 -18.22
C PHE A 202 1.81 30.63 -19.12
N ARG A 203 0.83 31.51 -18.87
CA ARG A 203 0.65 32.76 -19.62
C ARG A 203 1.86 33.69 -19.45
N ARG A 204 2.40 33.81 -18.24
CA ARG A 204 3.59 34.61 -17.97
C ARG A 204 4.80 34.12 -18.77
N LEU A 205 4.99 32.80 -18.87
CA LEU A 205 6.14 32.20 -19.55
C LEU A 205 6.00 32.15 -21.08
N ASN A 206 4.78 32.04 -21.60
CA ASN A 206 4.54 31.80 -23.04
C ASN A 206 3.80 32.94 -23.74
N GLY A 207 3.37 33.98 -23.02
CA GLY A 207 2.56 35.09 -23.53
C GLY A 207 1.08 34.76 -23.81
N HIS A 208 0.67 33.49 -23.72
CA HIS A 208 -0.69 33.04 -24.05
C HIS A 208 -1.15 31.83 -23.21
N CYS A 209 -2.44 31.53 -23.20
CA CYS A 209 -3.02 30.34 -22.53
C CYS A 209 -3.30 29.14 -23.46
N ARG A 210 -2.66 29.08 -24.64
CA ARG A 210 -2.77 27.94 -25.57
C ARG A 210 -1.90 26.77 -25.09
N VAL A 211 -2.34 26.13 -24.01
CA VAL A 211 -1.62 25.01 -23.39
C VAL A 211 -1.73 23.75 -24.27
N PRO A 212 -0.61 23.10 -24.66
CA PRO A 212 -0.62 21.83 -25.39
C PRO A 212 -1.38 20.75 -24.63
N GLN A 213 -2.12 19.87 -25.32
CA GLN A 213 -3.06 18.93 -24.69
C GLN A 213 -2.44 18.01 -23.63
N ARG A 214 -1.17 17.62 -23.81
CA ARG A 214 -0.44 16.73 -22.88
C ARG A 214 0.54 17.47 -21.96
N TYR A 215 0.46 18.80 -21.89
CA TYR A 215 1.38 19.60 -21.09
C TYR A 215 1.19 19.31 -19.59
N ALA A 216 2.18 18.69 -18.98
CA ALA A 216 2.32 18.55 -17.54
C ALA A 216 3.15 19.71 -17.01
N VAL A 217 2.69 20.32 -15.91
CA VAL A 217 3.42 21.41 -15.24
C VAL A 217 4.75 20.89 -14.69
N PRO A 218 5.89 21.49 -15.10
CA PRO A 218 7.20 21.16 -14.56
C PRO A 218 7.34 21.44 -13.05
N SER A 219 8.13 20.62 -12.37
CA SER A 219 8.44 20.75 -10.94
C SER A 219 9.62 21.69 -10.69
N ASP A 220 9.54 22.94 -11.18
CA ASP A 220 10.60 23.94 -11.02
C ASP A 220 10.08 25.27 -10.43
N LYS A 221 11.02 26.17 -10.08
CA LYS A 221 10.75 27.45 -9.40
C LYS A 221 9.83 28.41 -10.16
N ASN A 222 9.65 28.23 -11.47
CA ASN A 222 8.77 29.08 -12.27
C ASN A 222 7.29 28.72 -12.13
N TRP A 223 7.00 27.58 -11.50
CA TRP A 223 5.65 27.04 -11.35
C TRP A 223 5.24 26.98 -9.87
N PRO A 224 3.98 27.34 -9.54
CA PRO A 224 3.44 27.14 -8.20
C PRO A 224 3.56 25.68 -7.80
N ARG A 225 4.11 25.38 -6.62
CA ARG A 225 4.33 24.01 -6.15
C ARG A 225 3.06 23.16 -6.18
N LEU A 226 1.91 23.76 -5.84
CA LEU A 226 0.62 23.07 -5.89
C LEU A 226 0.21 22.63 -7.30
N SER A 227 0.75 23.25 -8.34
CA SER A 227 0.44 22.96 -9.73
C SER A 227 1.35 21.93 -10.38
N TRP A 228 2.45 21.52 -9.75
CA TRP A 228 3.37 20.52 -10.29
C TRP A 228 2.65 19.22 -10.69
N ASP A 229 3.08 18.65 -11.81
CA ASP A 229 2.53 17.47 -12.49
C ASP A 229 1.03 17.56 -12.88
N LEU A 230 0.41 18.73 -12.72
CA LEU A 230 -0.93 18.96 -13.25
C LEU A 230 -0.85 18.87 -14.77
N ASN A 231 -1.63 17.97 -15.37
CA ASN A 231 -1.87 18.00 -16.82
C ASN A 231 -2.74 19.22 -17.16
N LEU A 232 -2.09 20.38 -17.20
CA LEU A 232 -2.69 21.67 -17.45
C LEU A 232 -3.31 21.72 -18.84
N GLY A 233 -2.74 20.99 -19.80
CA GLY A 233 -3.28 20.83 -21.15
C GLY A 233 -4.68 20.23 -21.17
N SER A 234 -4.85 19.09 -20.51
CA SER A 234 -6.14 18.40 -20.38
C SER A 234 -7.15 19.26 -19.64
N VAL A 235 -6.73 19.93 -18.56
CA VAL A 235 -7.60 20.84 -17.79
C VAL A 235 -8.04 22.04 -18.63
N ALA A 236 -7.12 22.73 -19.30
CA ALA A 236 -7.43 23.87 -20.15
C ALA A 236 -8.34 23.47 -21.32
N SER A 237 -8.15 22.28 -21.91
CA SER A 237 -9.04 21.77 -22.95
C SER A 237 -10.47 21.57 -22.45
N LYS A 238 -10.63 20.98 -21.26
CA LYS A 238 -11.96 20.77 -20.67
C LYS A 238 -12.64 22.10 -20.29
N ILE A 239 -11.88 23.08 -19.81
CA ILE A 239 -12.38 24.45 -19.54
C ILE A 239 -12.89 25.08 -20.84
N ARG A 240 -12.14 24.98 -21.94
CA ARG A 240 -12.56 25.50 -23.25
C ARG A 240 -13.83 24.83 -23.80
N GLN A 241 -14.03 23.56 -23.50
CA GLN A 241 -15.21 22.79 -23.91
C GLN A 241 -16.43 23.03 -23.01
N GLY A 242 -16.34 23.92 -22.01
CA GLY A 242 -17.44 24.20 -21.08
C GLY A 242 -17.76 23.05 -20.12
N ALA A 243 -16.94 21.99 -20.07
CA ALA A 243 -17.18 20.78 -19.28
C ALA A 243 -16.82 20.92 -17.77
N TRP A 244 -16.72 22.16 -17.27
CA TRP A 244 -16.41 22.48 -15.88
C TRP A 244 -17.43 23.47 -15.32
N PHE A 245 -18.70 23.08 -15.35
CA PHE A 245 -19.79 23.66 -14.56
C PHE A 245 -20.58 22.52 -13.92
#